data_AF-A0A1Q7CF12-F1
#
_entry.id   AF-A0A1Q7CF12-F1
#
_cell.length_a   1.000
_cell.length_b   1.000
_cell.length_c   1.000
_cell.angle_alpha   90.00
_cell.angle_beta   90.00
_cell.angle_gamma   90.00
#
_symmetry.space_group_name_H-M   'P 1'
#
loop_
_entity.id
_entity.type
_entity.pdbx_description
1 polymer ?
#
loop_
_entity_poly.entity_id
_entity_poly.type
_entity_poly.pdbx_seq_one_letter_code
_entity_poly.pdbx_strand_id
1 'polypeptide(L)'
;MLVAALLAGATFSAMNGRLALAGMLLGFATIKPQTMALPLIWFLIWCMGDWSKRKSLAITFFATTMSLCLAGELLVHGWMVEFIKGMIAYRRYAGYTGLEVLFGRSFLAALGTALIILWIGLRMWRNKGCAADSPQFMLQLSSILAISLFIVPGLFDLYNLVLSVPGVFILLRPRSESMIPGTIAIART
;
A
#
# COMPACT_ATOMS: atom_id res chain seq x y z
N MET A 1 9.39 -8.49 -6.30
CA MET A 1 8.66 -8.24 -7.57
C MET A 1 7.28 -8.87 -7.59
N LEU A 2 7.13 -10.17 -7.27
CA LEU A 2 5.83 -10.85 -7.23
C LEU A 2 4.76 -10.08 -6.43
N VAL A 3 5.10 -9.60 -5.23
CA VAL A 3 4.16 -8.84 -4.37
C VAL A 3 3.68 -7.53 -5.03
N ALA A 4 4.57 -6.83 -5.74
CA ALA A 4 4.19 -5.63 -6.49
C ALA A 4 3.21 -5.97 -7.63
N ALA A 5 3.43 -7.09 -8.33
CA ALA A 5 2.52 -7.57 -9.36
C ALA A 5 1.16 -7.98 -8.79
N LEU A 6 1.13 -8.69 -7.65
CA LEU A 6 -0.11 -9.05 -6.95
C LEU A 6 -0.88 -7.82 -6.48
N LEU A 7 -0.19 -6.81 -5.94
CA LEU A 7 -0.79 -5.54 -5.53
C LEU A 7 -1.34 -4.76 -6.74
N ALA A 8 -0.62 -4.73 -7.85
CA ALA A 8 -1.10 -4.10 -9.08
C ALA A 8 -2.34 -4.82 -9.62
N GLY A 9 -2.34 -6.15 -9.63
CA GLY A 9 -3.50 -6.97 -10.00
C GLY A 9 -4.68 -6.77 -9.07
N ALA A 10 -4.45 -6.65 -7.75
CA ALA A 10 -5.49 -6.37 -6.77
C ALA A 10 -6.11 -4.99 -6.99
N THR A 11 -5.27 -3.98 -7.22
CA THR A 11 -5.70 -2.61 -7.55
C THR A 11 -6.53 -2.59 -8.83
N PHE A 12 -6.04 -3.20 -9.90
CA PHE A 12 -6.76 -3.30 -11.18
C PHE A 12 -8.10 -4.02 -11.02
N SER A 13 -8.13 -5.11 -10.24
CA SER A 13 -9.36 -5.86 -9.96
C SER A 13 -10.36 -5.03 -9.15
N ALA A 14 -9.88 -4.25 -8.18
CA ALA A 14 -10.71 -3.33 -7.41
C ALA A 14 -11.30 -2.21 -8.29
N MET A 15 -10.51 -1.64 -9.20
CA MET A 15 -10.97 -0.63 -10.17
C MET A 15 -12.05 -1.17 -11.11
N ASN A 16 -11.95 -2.45 -11.52
CA ASN A 16 -12.94 -3.11 -12.36
C ASN A 16 -14.15 -3.70 -11.59
N GLY A 17 -14.28 -3.41 -10.29
CA GLY A 17 -15.37 -3.92 -9.46
C GLY A 17 -15.27 -5.41 -9.08
N ARG A 18 -14.19 -6.11 -9.46
CA ARG A 18 -13.92 -7.52 -9.12
C ARG A 18 -13.30 -7.64 -7.72
N LEU A 19 -14.07 -7.21 -6.71
CA LEU A 19 -13.62 -7.07 -5.32
C LEU A 19 -13.19 -8.39 -4.67
N ALA A 20 -13.85 -9.50 -5.03
CA ALA A 20 -13.48 -10.83 -4.55
C ALA A 20 -12.07 -11.24 -5.01
N LEU A 21 -11.76 -11.00 -6.29
CA LEU A 21 -10.44 -11.30 -6.84
C LEU A 21 -9.37 -10.40 -6.22
N ALA A 22 -9.69 -9.12 -6.02
CA ALA A 22 -8.80 -8.19 -5.32
C ALA A 22 -8.46 -8.70 -3.92
N GLY A 23 -9.44 -9.16 -3.14
CA GLY A 23 -9.20 -9.72 -1.81
C GLY A 23 -8.33 -10.97 -1.82
N MET A 24 -8.57 -11.90 -2.75
CA MET A 24 -7.72 -13.10 -2.91
C MET A 24 -6.27 -12.74 -3.24
N LEU A 25 -6.05 -11.82 -4.20
CA LEU A 25 -4.71 -11.37 -4.57
C LEU A 25 -3.99 -10.67 -3.40
N LEU A 26 -4.71 -9.86 -2.62
CA LEU A 26 -4.17 -9.25 -1.40
C LEU A 26 -3.76 -10.32 -0.38
N GLY A 27 -4.53 -11.40 -0.26
CA GLY A 27 -4.21 -12.54 0.59
C GLY A 27 -2.88 -13.18 0.21
N PHE A 28 -2.68 -13.51 -1.07
CA PHE A 28 -1.40 -14.05 -1.57
C PHE A 28 -0.24 -13.06 -1.42
N ALA A 29 -0.51 -11.76 -1.56
CA ALA A 29 0.52 -10.74 -1.45
C ALA A 29 1.11 -10.64 -0.03
N THR A 30 0.42 -11.17 1.00
CA THR A 30 0.90 -11.17 2.40
C THR A 30 2.17 -11.98 2.64
N ILE A 31 2.66 -12.73 1.63
CA ILE A 31 3.95 -13.43 1.66
C ILE A 31 5.14 -12.53 2.05
N LYS A 32 5.08 -11.22 1.73
CA LYS A 32 6.04 -10.22 2.22
C LYS A 32 5.30 -9.14 3.04
N PRO A 33 5.13 -9.34 4.36
CA PRO A 33 4.28 -8.48 5.17
C PRO A 33 4.78 -7.03 5.21
N GLN A 34 6.10 -6.80 5.11
CA GLN A 34 6.66 -5.44 5.12
C GLN A 34 6.12 -4.60 3.95
N THR A 35 6.03 -5.18 2.74
CA THR A 35 5.56 -4.49 1.53
C THR A 35 4.05 -4.27 1.54
N MET A 36 3.30 -5.20 2.13
CA MET A 36 1.84 -5.18 2.10
C MET A 36 1.18 -4.50 3.29
N ALA A 37 1.88 -4.30 4.42
CA ALA A 37 1.28 -3.77 5.64
C ALA A 37 0.49 -2.47 5.42
N LEU A 38 1.13 -1.43 4.85
CA LEU A 38 0.48 -0.14 4.65
C LEU A 38 -0.58 -0.14 3.53
N PRO A 39 -0.32 -0.74 2.34
CA PRO A 39 -1.37 -0.89 1.33
C PRO A 39 -2.59 -1.65 1.84
N LEU A 40 -2.38 -2.73 2.59
CA LEU A 40 -3.46 -3.54 3.17
C LEU A 40 -4.31 -2.72 4.14
N ILE A 41 -3.67 -1.97 5.05
CA ILE A 41 -4.39 -1.07 5.97
C ILE A 41 -5.26 -0.08 5.18
N TRP A 42 -4.74 0.49 4.09
CA TRP A 42 -5.53 1.36 3.22
C TRP A 42 -6.73 0.65 2.58
N PHE A 43 -6.56 -0.54 2.00
CA PHE A 43 -7.66 -1.30 1.42
C PHE A 43 -8.74 -1.64 2.45
N LEU A 44 -8.34 -1.98 3.68
CA LEU A 44 -9.27 -2.26 4.78
C LEU A 44 -10.02 -1.00 5.23
N ILE A 45 -9.32 0.12 5.39
CA ILE A 45 -9.94 1.42 5.71
C ILE A 45 -10.90 1.86 4.59
N TRP A 46 -10.49 1.67 3.34
CA TRP A 46 -11.31 1.95 2.17
C TRP A 46 -12.57 1.06 2.13
N CYS A 47 -12.50 -0.20 2.55
CA CYS A 47 -13.69 -1.05 2.68
C CYS A 47 -14.68 -0.51 3.72
N MET A 48 -14.21 0.08 4.81
CA MET A 48 -15.06 0.73 5.82
C MET A 48 -15.78 1.98 5.28
N GLY A 49 -15.34 2.55 4.16
CA GLY A 49 -16.00 3.68 3.51
C GLY A 49 -17.40 3.35 2.99
N ASP A 50 -17.58 2.19 2.35
CA ASP A 50 -18.86 1.68 1.83
C ASP A 50 -18.96 0.17 2.08
N TRP A 51 -19.13 -0.21 3.35
CA TRP A 51 -19.05 -1.62 3.76
C TRP A 51 -19.99 -2.53 2.97
N SER A 52 -21.23 -2.09 2.72
CA SER A 52 -22.24 -2.89 2.00
C SER A 52 -21.76 -3.35 0.62
N LYS A 53 -21.08 -2.47 -0.12
CA LYS A 53 -20.56 -2.75 -1.47
C LYS A 53 -19.17 -3.38 -1.45
N ARG A 54 -18.36 -3.06 -0.44
CA ARG A 54 -16.92 -3.39 -0.40
C ARG A 54 -16.56 -4.60 0.46
N LYS A 55 -17.50 -5.12 1.27
CA LYS A 55 -17.28 -6.29 2.15
C LYS A 55 -16.73 -7.53 1.45
N SER A 56 -17.05 -7.73 0.17
CA SER A 56 -16.56 -8.88 -0.60
C SER A 56 -15.02 -8.93 -0.65
N LEU A 57 -14.36 -7.77 -0.78
CA LEU A 57 -12.89 -7.70 -0.74
C LEU A 57 -12.35 -8.13 0.63
N ALA A 58 -12.89 -7.57 1.72
CA ALA A 58 -12.45 -7.91 3.07
C ALA A 58 -12.69 -9.39 3.39
N ILE A 59 -13.88 -9.92 3.08
CA ILE A 59 -14.23 -11.32 3.33
C ILE A 59 -13.30 -12.26 2.58
N THR A 60 -13.11 -12.04 1.27
CA THR A 60 -12.24 -12.91 0.46
C THR A 60 -10.77 -12.78 0.84
N PHE A 61 -10.31 -11.60 1.26
CA PHE A 61 -8.98 -11.41 1.83
C PHE A 61 -8.78 -12.26 3.10
N PHE A 62 -9.68 -12.14 4.08
CA PHE A 62 -9.58 -12.90 5.32
C PHE A 62 -9.76 -14.40 5.09
N ALA A 63 -10.69 -14.80 4.23
CA ALA A 63 -10.90 -16.20 3.87
C ALA A 63 -9.67 -16.81 3.20
N THR A 64 -9.05 -16.11 2.25
CA THR A 64 -7.84 -16.58 1.56
C THR A 64 -6.68 -16.69 2.54
N THR A 65 -6.45 -15.64 3.34
CA THR A 65 -5.36 -15.63 4.32
C THR A 65 -5.55 -16.74 5.36
N MET A 66 -6.76 -16.90 5.89
CA MET A 66 -7.07 -17.98 6.84
C MET A 66 -6.88 -19.36 6.21
N SER A 67 -7.31 -19.55 4.96
CA SER A 67 -7.14 -20.82 4.25
C SER A 67 -5.66 -21.15 4.05
N LEU A 68 -4.83 -20.16 3.68
CA LEU A 68 -3.38 -20.33 3.57
C LEU A 68 -2.74 -20.66 4.92
N CYS A 69 -3.17 -19.98 5.98
CA CYS A 69 -2.68 -20.22 7.34
C CYS A 69 -3.03 -21.64 7.83
N LEU A 70 -4.27 -22.07 7.64
CA LEU A 70 -4.74 -23.41 8.01
C LEU A 70 -4.05 -24.49 7.18
N ALA A 71 -3.92 -24.28 5.86
CA ALA A 71 -3.18 -25.20 5.00
C ALA A 71 -1.71 -25.30 5.44
N GLY A 72 -1.07 -24.18 5.78
CA GLY A 72 0.27 -24.16 6.34
C GLY A 72 0.37 -24.94 7.65
N GLU A 73 -0.61 -24.80 8.55
CA GLU A 73 -0.62 -25.49 9.85
C GLU A 73 -0.80 -27.01 9.70
N LEU A 74 -1.66 -27.44 8.77
CA LEU A 74 -1.85 -28.86 8.45
C LEU A 74 -0.61 -29.49 7.82
N LEU A 75 0.13 -28.73 6.99
CA LEU A 75 1.34 -29.21 6.32
C LEU A 75 2.56 -29.20 7.26
N VAL A 76 2.69 -28.17 8.10
CA VAL A 76 3.82 -27.99 9.02
C VAL A 76 3.26 -27.58 10.38
N HIS A 77 2.93 -28.56 11.21
CA HIS A 77 2.37 -28.33 12.54
C HIS A 77 3.29 -27.43 13.38
N GLY A 78 2.72 -26.40 14.01
CA GLY A 78 3.43 -25.44 14.85
C GLY A 78 4.20 -24.35 14.09
N TRP A 79 4.16 -24.31 12.75
CA TRP A 79 4.91 -23.31 11.97
C TRP A 79 4.54 -21.87 12.36
N MET A 80 3.29 -21.61 12.73
CA MET A 80 2.83 -20.28 13.13
C MET A 80 3.59 -19.75 14.35
N VAL A 81 3.76 -20.60 15.35
CA VAL A 81 4.46 -20.24 16.59
C VAL A 81 5.93 -19.97 16.29
N GLU A 82 6.57 -20.85 15.52
CA GLU A 82 7.97 -20.69 15.11
C GLU A 82 8.17 -19.47 14.19
N PHE A 83 7.22 -19.18 13.31
CA PHE A 83 7.21 -18.00 12.45
C PHE A 83 7.14 -16.72 13.28
N ILE A 84 6.24 -16.64 14.27
CA ILE A 84 6.13 -15.48 15.16
C ILE A 84 7.41 -15.29 15.97
N LYS A 85 7.97 -16.37 16.56
CA LYS A 85 9.26 -16.32 17.25
C LYS A 85 10.37 -15.82 16.32
N GLY A 86 10.42 -16.33 15.10
CA GLY A 86 11.33 -15.91 14.05
C GLY A 86 11.19 -14.43 13.72
N MET A 87 9.97 -13.90 13.57
CA MET A 87 9.73 -12.47 13.32
C MET A 87 10.18 -11.58 14.48
N ILE A 88 9.95 -11.99 15.72
CA ILE A 88 10.39 -11.24 16.92
C ILE A 88 11.91 -11.21 16.97
N ALA A 89 12.58 -12.33 16.69
CA ALA A 89 14.04 -12.37 16.58
C ALA A 89 14.55 -11.52 15.41
N TYR A 90 13.86 -11.57 14.27
CA TYR A 90 14.21 -10.84 13.05
C TYR A 90 14.13 -9.33 13.21
N ARG A 91 13.29 -8.80 14.11
CA ARG A 91 13.25 -7.35 14.42
C ARG A 91 14.62 -6.77 14.77
N ARG A 92 15.54 -7.58 15.34
CA ARG A 92 16.91 -7.14 15.66
C ARG A 92 17.76 -6.88 14.41
N TYR A 93 17.40 -7.47 13.27
CA TYR A 93 18.12 -7.41 11.99
C TYR A 93 17.29 -6.85 10.85
N ALA A 94 16.09 -6.31 11.12
CA ALA A 94 15.17 -5.80 10.09
C ALA A 94 15.71 -4.58 9.32
N GLY A 95 16.94 -4.16 9.60
CA GLY A 95 17.62 -3.03 8.98
C GLY A 95 17.09 -1.70 9.49
N TYR A 96 17.53 -0.65 8.83
CA TYR A 96 17.09 0.72 9.09
C TYR A 96 15.93 1.10 8.17
N THR A 97 15.09 2.01 8.64
CA THR A 97 14.14 2.72 7.78
C THR A 97 14.88 3.71 6.87
N GLY A 98 14.28 4.13 5.76
CA GLY A 98 14.89 5.16 4.90
C GLY A 98 15.15 6.48 5.64
N LEU A 99 14.28 6.85 6.61
CA LEU A 99 14.52 8.02 7.46
C LEU A 99 15.72 7.85 8.39
N GLU A 100 15.91 6.68 8.97
CA GLU A 100 17.09 6.39 9.80
C GLU A 100 18.38 6.34 8.97
N VAL A 101 18.30 5.93 7.70
CA VAL A 101 19.45 6.00 6.77
C VAL A 101 19.83 7.45 6.48
N LEU A 102 18.86 8.35 6.29
CA LEU A 102 19.11 9.75 5.94
C LEU A 102 19.52 10.62 7.14
N PHE A 103 18.89 10.43 8.30
CA PHE A 103 19.05 11.29 9.48
C PHE A 103 19.74 10.60 10.66
N GLY A 104 20.24 9.38 10.44
CA GLY A 104 20.71 8.50 11.51
C GLY A 104 19.58 8.04 12.42
N ARG A 105 19.93 7.20 13.40
CA ARG A 105 19.00 6.75 14.45
C ARG A 105 18.78 7.84 15.51
N SER A 106 18.17 8.94 15.08
CA SER A 106 17.98 10.16 15.85
C SER A 106 16.53 10.35 16.29
N PHE A 107 16.31 11.21 17.28
CA PHE A 107 14.97 11.64 17.67
C PHE A 107 14.19 12.25 16.49
N LEU A 108 14.87 12.95 15.58
CA LEU A 108 14.26 13.51 14.38
C LEU A 108 13.72 12.43 13.44
N ALA A 109 14.45 11.33 13.23
CA ALA A 109 13.98 10.22 12.41
C ALA A 109 12.74 9.54 13.02
N ALA A 110 12.74 9.34 14.35
CA ALA A 110 11.60 8.78 15.08
C ALA A 110 10.37 9.71 15.01
N LEU A 111 10.56 11.01 15.26
CA LEU A 111 9.50 12.01 15.18
C LEU A 111 8.94 12.13 13.76
N GLY A 112 9.80 12.18 12.75
CA GLY A 112 9.41 12.22 11.34
C GLY A 112 8.58 11.00 10.94
N THR A 113 9.01 9.80 11.37
CA THR A 113 8.25 8.56 11.15
C THR A 113 6.85 8.64 11.76
N ALA A 114 6.75 9.09 13.03
CA ALA A 114 5.46 9.21 13.72
C ALA A 114 4.52 10.22 13.04
N LEU A 115 5.05 11.39 12.63
CA LEU A 115 4.28 12.41 11.93
C LEU A 115 3.78 11.92 10.56
N ILE A 116 4.61 11.19 9.82
CA ILE A 116 4.21 10.61 8.54
C ILE A 116 3.12 9.55 8.72
N ILE A 117 3.24 8.68 9.73
CA ILE A 117 2.21 7.68 10.06
C ILE A 117 0.89 8.37 10.42
N LEU A 118 0.93 9.41 11.26
CA LEU A 118 -0.26 10.18 11.62
C LEU A 118 -0.88 10.83 10.38
N TRP A 119 -0.07 11.54 9.59
CA TRP A 119 -0.54 12.22 8.38
C TRP A 119 -1.17 11.25 7.38
N ILE A 120 -0.54 10.10 7.13
CA ILE A 120 -1.06 9.12 6.17
C ILE A 120 -2.32 8.45 6.70
N GLY A 121 -2.40 8.14 8.01
CA GLY A 121 -3.58 7.58 8.65
C GLY A 121 -4.79 8.52 8.56
N LEU A 122 -4.59 9.81 8.86
CA LEU A 122 -5.63 10.83 8.68
C LEU A 122 -6.08 10.94 7.22
N ARG A 123 -5.13 10.90 6.28
CA ARG A 123 -5.43 10.98 4.85
C ARG A 123 -6.17 9.74 4.33
N MET A 124 -5.81 8.55 4.80
CA MET A 124 -6.54 7.30 4.54
C MET A 124 -7.99 7.42 5.05
N TRP A 125 -8.17 7.85 6.31
CA TRP A 125 -9.51 7.98 6.88
C TRP A 125 -10.38 8.97 6.11
N ARG A 126 -9.82 10.13 5.75
CA ARG A 126 -10.53 11.16 4.97
C ARG A 126 -10.94 10.67 3.59
N ASN A 127 -10.06 9.90 2.93
CA ASN A 127 -10.28 9.45 1.55
C ASN A 127 -11.01 8.10 1.46
N LYS A 128 -11.42 7.47 2.57
CA LYS A 128 -12.04 6.14 2.57
C LYS A 128 -13.27 6.01 1.67
N GLY A 129 -14.00 7.10 1.44
CA GLY A 129 -15.20 7.14 0.59
C GLY A 129 -14.92 7.21 -0.92
N CYS A 130 -13.67 7.41 -1.36
CA CYS A 130 -13.38 7.55 -2.80
C CYS A 130 -13.72 6.26 -3.58
N ALA A 131 -14.08 6.41 -4.85
CA ALA A 131 -14.28 5.29 -5.76
C ALA A 131 -12.93 4.66 -6.15
N ALA A 132 -12.89 3.35 -6.44
CA ALA A 132 -11.64 2.64 -6.74
C ALA A 132 -10.97 3.13 -8.03
N ASP A 133 -11.77 3.52 -9.02
CA ASP A 133 -11.35 4.07 -10.31
C ASP A 133 -10.96 5.56 -10.26
N SER A 134 -11.15 6.21 -9.10
CA SER A 134 -10.90 7.63 -8.96
C SER A 134 -9.40 7.96 -8.93
N PRO A 135 -8.97 9.12 -9.48
CA PRO A 135 -7.59 9.60 -9.34
C PRO A 135 -7.13 9.72 -7.89
N GLN A 136 -8.06 10.02 -6.97
CA GLN A 136 -7.79 10.15 -5.53
C GLN A 136 -7.37 8.82 -4.92
N PHE A 137 -7.99 7.71 -5.32
CA PHE A 137 -7.62 6.37 -4.89
C PHE A 137 -6.20 6.02 -5.33
N MET A 138 -5.90 6.23 -6.62
CA MET A 138 -4.57 5.96 -7.17
C MET A 138 -3.50 6.85 -6.54
N LEU A 139 -3.77 8.14 -6.32
CA LEU A 139 -2.82 9.05 -5.69
C LEU A 139 -2.58 8.67 -4.22
N GLN A 140 -3.61 8.24 -3.49
CA GLN A 140 -3.47 7.74 -2.12
C GLN A 140 -2.60 6.47 -2.10
N LEU A 141 -2.89 5.49 -2.95
CA LEU A 141 -2.11 4.26 -3.05
C LEU A 141 -0.64 4.54 -3.42
N SER A 142 -0.39 5.40 -4.41
CA SER A 142 0.96 5.81 -4.80
C SER A 142 1.71 6.51 -3.67
N SER A 143 1.04 7.37 -2.89
CA SER A 143 1.65 8.02 -1.73
C SER A 143 2.01 6.99 -0.66
N ILE A 144 1.13 6.02 -0.39
CA ILE A 144 1.39 4.93 0.57
C ILE A 144 2.60 4.11 0.16
N LEU A 145 2.69 3.75 -1.12
CA LEU A 145 3.81 2.97 -1.63
C LEU A 145 5.13 3.73 -1.56
N ALA A 146 5.15 4.99 -1.98
CA ALA A 146 6.34 5.82 -1.88
C ALA A 146 6.79 6.00 -0.42
N ILE A 147 5.85 6.32 0.49
CA ILE A 147 6.13 6.53 1.91
C ILE A 147 6.61 5.24 2.58
N SER A 148 6.08 4.07 2.20
CA SER A 148 6.46 2.79 2.78
C SER A 148 7.96 2.50 2.68
N LEU A 149 8.62 2.99 1.63
CA LEU A 149 10.08 2.87 1.46
C LEU A 149 10.86 3.60 2.54
N PHE A 150 10.30 4.69 3.09
CA PHE A 150 10.98 5.53 4.06
C PHE A 150 10.66 5.17 5.51
N ILE A 151 9.48 4.60 5.78
CA ILE A 151 9.02 4.34 7.16
C ILE A 151 9.05 2.87 7.57
N VAL A 152 9.07 1.94 6.61
CA VAL A 152 9.12 0.50 6.94
C VAL A 152 10.59 0.03 6.89
N PRO A 153 11.11 -0.59 7.97
CA PRO A 153 12.47 -1.10 8.01
C PRO A 153 12.73 -2.14 6.91
N GLY A 154 13.91 -2.07 6.28
CA GLY A 154 14.34 -3.06 5.29
C GLY A 154 13.59 -2.98 3.94
N LEU A 155 12.80 -1.93 3.73
CA LEU A 155 12.17 -1.65 2.43
C LEU A 155 12.97 -0.64 1.58
N PHE A 156 13.89 0.12 2.19
CA PHE A 156 14.71 1.13 1.51
C PHE A 156 15.87 0.49 0.72
N ASP A 157 15.52 -0.27 -0.33
CA ASP A 157 16.46 -0.89 -1.27
C ASP A 157 16.10 -0.54 -2.71
N LEU A 158 17.09 -0.52 -3.61
CA LEU A 158 16.93 -0.15 -5.02
C LEU A 158 15.84 -0.96 -5.74
N TYR A 159 15.75 -2.26 -5.48
CA TYR A 159 14.76 -3.10 -6.15
C TYR A 159 13.33 -2.77 -5.70
N ASN A 160 13.12 -2.22 -4.50
CA ASN A 160 11.80 -1.81 -4.03
C ASN A 160 11.32 -0.48 -4.63
N LEU A 161 12.17 0.25 -5.37
CA LEU A 161 11.77 1.45 -6.11
C LEU A 161 10.67 1.18 -7.14
N VAL A 162 10.47 -0.08 -7.54
CA VAL A 162 9.32 -0.51 -8.36
C VAL A 162 7.97 -0.09 -7.73
N LEU A 163 7.90 0.03 -6.40
CA LEU A 163 6.68 0.46 -5.70
C LEU A 163 6.32 1.92 -5.99
N SER A 164 7.29 2.74 -6.41
CA SER A 164 7.08 4.14 -6.77
C SER A 164 6.55 4.33 -8.20
N VAL A 165 6.53 3.28 -9.02
CA VAL A 165 6.09 3.31 -10.42
C VAL A 165 4.70 3.95 -10.62
N PRO A 166 3.66 3.61 -9.81
CA PRO A 166 2.35 4.25 -9.94
C PRO A 166 2.41 5.76 -9.68
N GLY A 167 3.28 6.22 -8.77
CA GLY A 167 3.50 7.64 -8.51
C GLY A 167 4.17 8.35 -9.68
N VAL A 168 5.20 7.74 -10.27
CA VAL A 168 5.89 8.27 -11.44
C VAL A 168 4.93 8.43 -12.62
N PHE A 169 4.11 7.43 -12.91
CA PHE A 169 3.11 7.53 -13.99
C PHE A 169 2.07 8.63 -13.75
N ILE A 170 1.67 8.88 -12.50
CA ILE A 170 0.76 10.00 -12.18
C ILE A 170 1.46 11.35 -12.43
N LEU A 171 2.75 11.48 -12.09
CA LEU A 171 3.51 12.71 -12.31
C LEU A 171 3.78 12.98 -13.81
N LEU A 172 3.98 11.94 -14.60
CA LEU A 172 4.19 12.03 -16.04
C LEU A 172 2.91 12.21 -16.85
N ARG A 173 1.72 12.07 -16.23
CA ARG A 173 0.46 12.33 -16.93
C ARG A 173 0.41 13.81 -17.35
N PRO A 174 0.17 14.11 -18.64
CA PRO A 174 -0.02 15.48 -19.09
C PRO A 174 -1.11 16.15 -18.26
N ARG A 175 -0.77 17.28 -17.62
CA ARG A 175 -1.73 18.11 -16.92
C ARG A 175 -2.58 18.77 -18.00
N SER A 176 -3.84 18.34 -18.17
CA SER A 176 -4.79 18.95 -19.10
C SER A 176 -4.75 20.47 -18.92
N GLU A 177 -4.40 21.20 -19.99
CA GLU A 177 -4.20 22.66 -20.03
C GLU A 177 -5.46 23.48 -19.72
N SER A 178 -6.58 22.84 -19.37
CA SER A 178 -7.85 23.48 -19.05
C SER A 178 -7.91 24.17 -17.68
N MET A 179 -6.77 24.34 -16.99
CA MET A 179 -6.69 24.99 -15.67
C MET A 179 -5.63 26.10 -15.61
N ILE A 180 -5.44 26.81 -16.72
CA ILE A 180 -4.85 28.16 -16.71
C ILE A 180 -6.00 29.15 -16.99
N PRO A 181 -6.59 29.79 -15.97
CA PRO A 181 -7.40 30.98 -16.20
C PRO A 181 -6.44 32.10 -16.63
N GLY A 182 -6.33 32.35 -17.94
CA GLY A 182 -5.56 33.50 -18.41
C GLY A 182 -4.90 33.43 -19.78
N THR A 183 -5.00 32.35 -20.56
CA THR A 183 -4.42 32.36 -21.90
C THR A 183 -5.35 33.08 -22.88
N ILE A 184 -5.09 34.38 -23.06
CA ILE A 184 -5.68 35.24 -24.09
C ILE A 184 -5.52 34.54 -25.44
N ALA A 185 -6.65 34.28 -26.10
CA ALA A 185 -6.68 33.83 -27.48
C ALA A 185 -6.10 34.94 -28.37
N ILE A 186 -4.86 34.78 -28.81
CA ILE A 186 -4.32 35.61 -29.89
C ILE A 186 -4.91 35.04 -31.19
N ALA A 187 -5.94 35.72 -31.67
CA ALA A 187 -6.49 35.50 -33.00
C ALA A 187 -5.38 35.68 -34.04
N ARG A 188 -5.19 34.66 -34.89
CA ARG A 188 -4.40 34.81 -36.11
C ARG A 188 -5.26 35.56 -37.13
N THR A 189 -4.67 36.65 -37.65
CA THR A 189 -5.10 37.45 -38.80
C THR A 189 -5.27 36.61 -40.06
#